data_AF-A0AAD3VPX5-F1
#
_entry.id   AF-A0AAD3VPX5-F1
#
_cell.length_a   1.000
_cell.length_b   1.000
_cell.length_c   1.000
_cell.angle_alpha   90.00
_cell.angle_beta   90.00
_cell.angle_gamma   90.00
#
_symmetry.space_group_name_H-M   'P 1'
#
loop_
_entity.id
_entity.type
_entity.pdbx_description
1 polymer ?
#
loop_
_entity_poly.entity_id
_entity_poly.type
_entity_poly.pdbx_seq_one_letter_code
_entity_poly.pdbx_strand_id
1 'polypeptide(L)'
;MISIVVCVGSSCFLRGASAVIEEFEKIAEGLGPKKFEIKGSFCMERCTDGVTVKVGDEIFTAVSPEDVPKIFESHIRPLIEAENAKLHSGVK
;
A
#
# COMPACT_ATOMS: atom_id res chain seq x y z
N MET A 1 -8.18 -1.29 9.94
CA MET A 1 -6.99 -0.56 9.47
C MET A 1 -6.43 -1.27 8.25
N ILE A 2 -6.20 -0.56 7.16
CA ILE A 2 -5.69 -1.13 5.90
C ILE A 2 -4.18 -1.29 5.97
N SER A 3 -3.69 -2.46 5.60
CA SER A 3 -2.25 -2.76 5.57
C SER A 3 -1.72 -2.70 4.14
N ILE A 4 -0.70 -1.87 3.94
CA ILE A 4 0.10 -1.79 2.72
C ILE A 4 1.43 -2.44 3.03
N VAL A 5 1.75 -3.53 2.34
CA VAL A 5 2.99 -4.28 2.54
C VAL A 5 3.86 -4.14 1.29
N VAL A 6 5.05 -3.58 1.43
CA VAL A 6 5.99 -3.41 0.31
C VAL A 6 7.12 -4.44 0.44
N CYS A 7 7.44 -5.12 -0.65
CA CYS A 7 8.62 -5.98 -0.74
C CYS A 7 9.88 -5.13 -0.63
N VAL A 8 10.70 -5.39 0.40
CA VAL A 8 12.00 -4.74 0.64
C VAL A 8 13.18 -5.73 0.50
N GLY A 9 12.93 -6.89 -0.10
CA GLY A 9 13.99 -7.84 -0.46
C GLY A 9 14.93 -7.26 -1.54
N SER A 10 16.10 -7.88 -1.72
CA SER A 10 17.18 -7.35 -2.56
C SER A 10 16.77 -6.96 -3.98
N SER A 11 15.96 -7.79 -4.67
CA SER A 11 15.45 -7.48 -6.02
C SER A 11 14.56 -6.24 -6.01
N CYS A 12 13.60 -6.16 -5.08
CA CYS A 12 12.69 -5.03 -4.97
C CYS A 12 13.44 -3.74 -4.59
N PHE A 13 14.40 -3.84 -3.67
CA PHE A 13 15.24 -2.71 -3.27
C PHE A 13 16.03 -2.12 -4.45
N LEU A 14 16.72 -2.96 -5.23
CA LEU A 14 17.47 -2.53 -6.43
C LEU A 14 16.56 -1.91 -7.51
N ARG A 15 15.27 -2.24 -7.49
CA ARG A 15 14.26 -1.73 -8.45
C ARG A 15 13.52 -0.50 -7.94
N GLY A 16 13.92 0.09 -6.81
CA GLY A 16 13.35 1.34 -6.31
C GLY A 16 12.21 1.19 -5.31
N ALA A 17 12.13 0.07 -4.58
CA ALA A 17 11.13 -0.11 -3.52
C ALA A 17 11.12 1.01 -2.46
N SER A 18 12.27 1.63 -2.18
CA SER A 18 12.35 2.79 -1.27
C SER A 18 11.52 3.97 -1.78
N ALA A 19 11.63 4.31 -3.07
CA ALA A 19 10.89 5.41 -3.66
C ALA A 19 9.37 5.14 -3.68
N VAL A 20 8.97 3.87 -3.83
CA VAL A 20 7.57 3.45 -3.70
C VAL A 20 7.06 3.66 -2.27
N ILE A 21 7.86 3.30 -1.25
CA ILE A 21 7.52 3.51 0.17
C ILE A 21 7.39 5.02 0.45
N GLU A 22 8.37 5.82 0.04
CA GLU A 22 8.35 7.28 0.23
C GLU A 22 7.08 7.93 -0.35
N GLU A 23 6.62 7.47 -1.51
CA GLU A 23 5.40 8.00 -2.11
C GLU A 23 4.13 7.61 -1.33
N PHE A 24 4.06 6.39 -0.79
CA PHE A 24 2.99 6.01 0.13
C PHE A 24 3.02 6.83 1.43
N GLU A 25 4.21 7.12 1.96
CA GLU A 25 4.39 7.93 3.16
C GLU A 25 3.88 9.37 2.95
N LYS A 26 4.24 10.01 1.82
CA LYS A 26 3.72 11.35 1.47
C LYS A 26 2.20 11.39 1.40
N ILE A 27 1.57 10.37 0.82
CA ILE A 27 0.11 10.27 0.78
C ILE A 27 -0.46 10.12 2.19
N ALA A 28 0.18 9.30 3.04
CA ALA A 28 -0.25 9.09 4.42
C ALA A 28 -0.21 10.40 5.24
N GLU A 29 0.82 11.23 5.04
CA GLU A 29 0.94 12.55 5.69
C GLU A 29 -0.24 13.48 5.37
N GLY A 30 -0.78 13.41 4.14
CA GLY A 30 -1.91 14.23 3.70
C GLY A 30 -3.30 13.79 4.19
N LEU A 31 -3.44 12.57 4.71
CA LEU A 31 -4.74 11.97 5.06
C LEU A 31 -5.11 12.04 6.55
N GLY A 32 -4.15 12.44 7.39
CA GLY A 32 -4.28 12.44 8.84
C GLY A 32 -4.04 11.06 9.49
N PRO A 33 -4.07 10.99 10.83
CA PRO A 33 -3.62 9.80 11.55
C PRO A 33 -4.53 8.57 11.31
N LYS A 34 -3.90 7.39 11.27
CA LYS A 34 -4.53 6.05 11.34
C LYS A 34 -5.43 5.64 10.16
N LYS A 35 -5.16 6.10 8.93
CA LYS A 35 -5.92 5.67 7.73
C LYS A 35 -5.44 4.34 7.14
N PHE A 36 -4.13 4.18 7.03
CA PHE A 36 -3.49 2.92 6.66
C PHE A 36 -2.11 2.83 7.31
N GLU A 37 -1.53 1.64 7.30
CA GLU A 37 -0.18 1.37 7.78
C GLU A 37 0.70 0.82 6.65
N ILE A 38 1.97 1.22 6.63
CA ILE A 38 2.96 0.74 5.68
C ILE A 38 3.89 -0.23 6.40
N LYS A 39 4.07 -1.43 5.85
CA LYS A 39 4.96 -2.47 6.38
C LYS A 39 5.95 -2.91 5.31
N GLY A 40 7.21 -3.07 5.69
CA GLY A 40 8.17 -3.82 4.88
C GLY A 40 7.97 -5.32 5.05
N SER A 41 8.06 -6.08 3.96
CA SER A 41 8.16 -7.54 4.01
C SER A 41 9.27 -8.05 3.08
N PHE A 42 9.73 -9.25 3.34
CA PHE A 42 10.70 -9.94 2.50
C PHE A 42 10.00 -10.60 1.28
N CYS A 43 10.72 -11.50 0.61
CA CYS A 43 10.29 -12.12 -0.64
C CYS A 43 8.81 -12.56 -0.61
N MET A 44 8.03 -12.07 -1.57
CA MET A 44 6.65 -12.47 -1.81
C MET A 44 6.55 -13.44 -3.00
N GLU A 45 7.64 -14.14 -3.32
CA GLU A 45 7.76 -15.10 -4.44
C GLU A 45 7.50 -14.47 -5.83
N ARG A 46 7.74 -13.16 -5.96
CA ARG A 46 7.52 -12.35 -7.19
C ARG A 46 8.73 -11.51 -7.60
N CYS A 47 9.94 -11.99 -7.30
CA CYS A 47 11.19 -11.23 -7.50
C CYS A 47 11.47 -10.80 -8.96
N THR A 48 10.86 -11.49 -9.94
CA THR A 48 10.99 -11.20 -11.38
C THR A 48 10.04 -10.12 -11.86
N ASP A 49 8.97 -9.85 -11.11
CA ASP A 49 7.84 -9.04 -11.57
C ASP A 49 7.96 -7.57 -11.15
N GLY A 50 9.10 -7.14 -10.63
CA GLY A 50 9.33 -5.77 -10.18
C GLY A 50 9.08 -5.56 -8.69
N VAL A 51 8.93 -4.29 -8.27
CA VAL A 51 8.55 -4.00 -6.88
C VAL A 51 7.14 -4.53 -6.66
N THR A 52 7.00 -5.35 -5.61
CA THR A 52 5.72 -5.95 -5.23
C THR A 52 5.14 -5.22 -4.04
N VAL A 53 3.88 -4.83 -4.13
CA VAL A 53 3.11 -4.18 -3.07
C VAL A 53 1.84 -4.98 -2.84
N LYS A 54 1.48 -5.23 -1.59
CA LYS A 54 0.21 -5.85 -1.20
C LYS A 54 -0.64 -4.83 -0.46
N VAL A 55 -1.88 -4.62 -0.90
CA VAL A 55 -2.86 -3.74 -0.24
C VAL A 55 -4.02 -4.59 0.25
N GLY A 56 -4.17 -4.75 1.56
CA GLY A 56 -5.13 -5.70 2.12
C GLY A 56 -4.80 -7.11 1.66
N ASP A 57 -5.64 -7.71 0.82
CA ASP A 57 -5.43 -9.05 0.24
C ASP A 57 -4.94 -9.03 -1.22
N GLU A 58 -4.90 -7.86 -1.85
CA GLU A 58 -4.58 -7.72 -3.26
C GLU A 58 -3.09 -7.45 -3.49
N ILE A 59 -2.51 -8.06 -4.53
CA ILE A 59 -1.09 -7.95 -4.87
C ILE A 59 -0.93 -7.16 -6.17
N PHE A 60 -0.07 -6.17 -6.12
CA PHE A 60 0.40 -5.34 -7.23
C PHE A 60 1.86 -5.65 -7.50
N THR A 61 2.20 -5.87 -8.76
CA THR A 61 3.57 -6.10 -9.23
C THR A 61 3.98 -4.99 -10.18
N ALA A 62 5.28 -4.89 -10.46
CA ALA A 62 5.88 -3.87 -11.31
C ALA A 62 5.53 -2.43 -10.88
N VAL A 63 5.33 -2.23 -9.58
CA VAL A 63 4.92 -0.93 -9.05
C VAL A 63 6.09 0.04 -9.12
N SER A 64 5.83 1.19 -9.73
CA SER A 64 6.75 2.33 -9.71
C SER A 64 6.16 3.47 -8.88
N PRO A 65 6.97 4.46 -8.46
CA PRO A 65 6.47 5.57 -7.65
C PRO A 65 5.32 6.34 -8.31
N GLU A 66 5.30 6.46 -9.64
CA GLU A 66 4.24 7.10 -10.42
C GLU A 66 2.89 6.33 -10.39
N ASP A 67 2.91 5.03 -10.10
CA ASP A 67 1.69 4.23 -9.97
C ASP A 67 1.00 4.42 -8.62
N VAL A 68 1.74 4.86 -7.59
CA VAL A 68 1.27 4.93 -6.21
C VAL A 68 0.01 5.81 -6.05
N PRO A 69 -0.07 7.03 -6.62
CA PRO A 69 -1.29 7.83 -6.55
C PRO A 69 -2.51 7.12 -7.15
N LYS A 70 -2.32 6.37 -8.24
CA LYS A 70 -3.40 5.64 -8.91
C LYS A 70 -3.87 4.44 -8.09
N ILE A 71 -2.93 3.68 -7.51
CA ILE A 71 -3.23 2.57 -6.59
C ILE A 71 -3.98 3.10 -5.37
N PHE A 72 -3.56 4.26 -4.86
CA PHE A 72 -4.24 4.90 -3.74
C PHE A 72 -5.70 5.24 -4.04
N GLU A 73 -5.96 6.01 -5.10
CA GLU A 73 -7.33 6.43 -5.43
C GLU A 73 -8.23 5.25 -5.82
N SER A 74 -7.69 4.22 -6.48
CA SER A 74 -8.49 3.13 -7.03
C SER A 74 -8.72 1.97 -6.05
N HIS A 75 -7.78 1.72 -5.12
CA HIS A 75 -7.82 0.53 -4.25
C HIS A 75 -7.75 0.88 -2.76
N ILE A 76 -6.96 1.87 -2.35
CA ILE A 76 -6.80 2.19 -0.91
C ILE A 76 -7.93 3.07 -0.40
N ARG A 77 -8.24 4.16 -1.11
CA ARG A 77 -9.29 5.12 -0.73
C ARG A 77 -10.67 4.47 -0.56
N PRO A 78 -11.15 3.61 -1.48
CA PRO A 78 -12.43 2.93 -1.31
C PRO A 78 -12.46 2.01 -0.08
N LEU A 79 -11.33 1.34 0.22
CA LEU A 79 -11.21 0.52 1.43
C LEU A 79 -11.29 1.37 2.70
N ILE A 80 -10.68 2.56 2.71
CA ILE A 80 -10.74 3.50 3.85
C ILE A 80 -12.19 3.93 4.08
N GLU A 81 -12.89 4.32 3.02
CA GLU A 81 -14.29 4.75 3.07
C GLU A 81 -15.22 3.62 3.53
N ALA A 82 -15.01 2.40 3.02
CA ALA A 82 -15.78 1.22 3.41
C ALA A 82 -15.54 0.84 4.89
N GLU A 83 -14.31 0.97 5.41
CA GLU A 83 -14.03 0.71 6.82
C GLU A 83 -14.73 1.75 7.73
N ASN A 84 -14.72 3.03 7.34
CA ASN A 84 -15.41 4.09 8.07
C ASN A 84 -16.93 3.89 8.10
N ALA A 85 -17.54 3.40 7.01
CA ALA A 85 -18.96 3.12 6.93
C ALA A 85 -19.40 1.97 7.86
N LYS A 86 -18.55 0.94 8.02
CA LYS A 86 -18.81 -0.18 8.93
C LYS A 86 -18.76 0.25 10.40
N LEU A 87 -17.88 1.19 10.74
CA LEU A 87 -17.78 1.73 12.10
C LEU A 87 -19.06 2.47 12.56
N HIS A 88 -19.78 3.09 11.61
CA HIS A 88 -21.03 3.82 11.90
C HIS A 88 -22.29 2.95 11.84
N SER A 89 -22.17 1.69 11.44
CA SER A 89 -23.31 0.75 11.35
C SER A 89 -23.47 -0.13 12.60
N GLY A 90 -22.62 0.05 13.62
CA GLY A 90 -22.58 -0.74 14.84
C GLY A 90 -23.32 -0.15 16.05
N VAL A 91 -24.20 0.85 15.86
CA VAL A 91 -25.14 1.28 16.92
C VAL A 91 -26.44 0.48 16.77
N LYS A 92 -26.46 -0.71 17.35
CA LYS A 92 -27.66 -1.33 17.90
C LYS A 92 -27.30 -1.95 19.24
#